data_AF-A0A850WF49-F1
#
_entry.id   AF-A0A850WF49-F1
#
_cell.length_a   1.000
_cell.length_b   1.000
_cell.length_c   1.000
_cell.angle_alpha   90.00
_cell.angle_beta   90.00
_cell.angle_gamma   90.00
#
_symmetry.space_group_name_H-M   'P 1'
#
loop_
_entity.id
_entity.type
_entity.pdbx_description
1 polymer ?
#
loop_
_entity_poly.entity_id
_entity_poly.type
_entity_poly.pdbx_seq_one_letter_code
_entity_poly.pdbx_strand_id
1 'polypeptide(L)'
;KNFVPLEVFRTNMHQRTQASVWISFCEIYNEYVYDLLNVLSTSKTQKRRILRICEDQGGSSYIKDLKWINVQSTEEACKILKIGNKNRSFACTRMNEQSSRSHSIFSIRLLRLTDEHQPHVLGVSELSFCDLAGSERCNKTQAFGDRLKEAGNINNSLHILGKCIAALKQNQNPKMKPSYIPFRESKLTRLFQPFFCGKGKACMIVNINQHASTYEETLHVMKFSAIAKEVIQTILPKSFGYFPPNLVGGDGKPVVHFDANTSTDDFPDSNKTSTEEEVDITILSHEDLLKTTENLKEKLVAERQSKLLLEVKIRREMAEEMFRQLLETEEAWRQVVLHNRLEDMKDSYEEKLESKFEMYKEAIKKHAYMCAMEQIEDHYVPVEEFLAEQEKVE
;
A
#
# COMPACT_ATOMS: atom_id res chain seq x y z
N LYS A 1 -5.45 13.36 -27.55
CA LYS A 1 -6.01 14.55 -26.87
C LYS A 1 -6.18 14.41 -25.35
N ASN A 2 -5.86 13.27 -24.73
CA ASN A 2 -6.03 13.05 -23.29
C ASN A 2 -4.68 12.74 -22.61
N PHE A 3 -3.78 13.72 -22.62
CA PHE A 3 -2.54 13.69 -21.83
C PHE A 3 -2.54 14.94 -20.97
N VAL A 4 -2.34 14.76 -19.66
CA VAL A 4 -2.09 15.88 -18.76
C VAL A 4 -0.72 16.43 -19.14
N PRO A 5 -0.62 17.68 -19.63
CA PRO A 5 0.68 18.31 -19.77
C PRO A 5 1.22 18.50 -18.37
N LEU A 6 2.26 17.76 -18.00
CA LEU A 6 3.08 18.16 -16.88
C LEU A 6 3.71 19.51 -17.30
N GLU A 7 3.34 20.60 -16.64
CA GLU A 7 4.12 21.83 -16.68
C GLU A 7 5.45 21.55 -15.96
N VAL A 8 6.33 20.81 -16.64
CA VAL A 8 7.73 20.69 -16.28
C VAL A 8 8.38 21.96 -16.80
N PHE A 9 9.00 22.70 -15.88
CA PHE A 9 9.93 23.77 -16.18
C PHE A 9 10.72 23.48 -17.46
N ARG A 10 10.66 24.42 -18.42
CA ARG A 10 11.35 24.38 -19.71
C ARG A 10 12.81 23.97 -19.51
N THR A 11 13.12 22.70 -19.76
CA THR A 11 14.45 22.27 -20.19
C THR A 11 14.32 21.85 -21.65
N ASN A 12 15.13 22.49 -22.49
CA ASN A 12 15.13 22.46 -23.94
C ASN A 12 15.01 21.04 -24.56
N MET A 13 14.34 21.00 -25.72
CA MET A 13 14.37 19.99 -26.80
C MET A 13 13.24 18.94 -26.86
N HIS A 14 12.18 19.29 -27.59
CA HIS A 14 11.42 18.50 -28.59
C HIS A 14 11.23 16.96 -28.46
N GLN A 15 10.82 16.43 -27.31
CA GLN A 15 10.07 15.17 -27.25
C GLN A 15 8.86 15.32 -26.34
N ARG A 16 7.64 15.13 -26.86
CA ARG A 16 6.42 15.05 -26.04
C ARG A 16 6.52 13.80 -25.17
N THR A 17 7.11 13.94 -23.99
CA THR A 17 7.22 12.85 -23.03
C THR A 17 5.85 12.66 -22.39
N GLN A 18 5.22 11.52 -22.64
CA GLN A 18 3.97 11.18 -21.97
C GLN A 18 4.26 10.63 -20.58
N ALA A 19 3.35 10.86 -19.64
CA ALA A 19 3.46 10.33 -18.30
C ALA A 19 2.15 9.72 -17.84
N SER A 20 2.26 8.65 -17.07
CA SER A 20 1.14 7.98 -16.42
C SER A 20 1.42 7.90 -14.92
N VAL A 21 0.46 8.35 -14.12
CA VAL A 21 0.57 8.39 -12.65
C VAL A 21 -0.26 7.26 -12.05
N TRP A 22 0.33 6.50 -11.14
CA TRP A 22 -0.30 5.36 -10.49
C TRP A 22 -0.18 5.49 -8.98
N ILE A 23 -1.24 5.18 -8.27
CA ILE A 23 -1.31 5.31 -6.81
C ILE A 23 -1.63 3.95 -6.20
N SER A 24 -0.93 3.63 -5.11
CA SER A 24 -1.27 2.54 -4.21
C SER A 24 -1.29 3.03 -2.77
N PHE A 25 -2.08 2.37 -1.93
CA PHE A 25 -2.16 2.70 -0.52
C PHE A 25 -2.31 1.41 0.30
N CYS A 26 -1.40 1.18 1.23
CA CYS A 26 -1.43 0.02 2.12
C CYS A 26 -1.16 0.41 3.56
N GLU A 27 -1.47 -0.49 4.48
CA GLU A 27 -1.04 -0.40 5.86
C GLU A 27 -0.33 -1.67 6.32
N ILE A 28 0.57 -1.48 7.29
CA ILE A 28 1.22 -2.54 8.04
C ILE A 28 0.65 -2.49 9.45
N TYR A 29 -0.16 -3.49 9.78
CA TYR A 29 -0.75 -3.65 11.10
C TYR A 29 -0.34 -5.02 11.64
N ASN A 30 0.26 -5.03 12.83
CA ASN A 30 0.70 -6.28 13.48
C ASN A 30 1.62 -7.15 12.58
N GLU A 31 2.56 -6.52 11.85
CA GLU A 31 3.46 -7.15 10.86
C GLU A 31 2.76 -7.86 9.67
N TYR A 32 1.46 -7.60 9.48
CA TYR A 32 0.69 -7.99 8.30
C TYR A 32 0.43 -6.79 7.40
N VAL A 33 0.54 -7.01 6.08
CA VAL A 33 0.30 -5.97 5.07
C VAL A 33 -1.12 -6.09 4.55
N TYR A 34 -1.85 -4.98 4.52
CA TYR A 34 -3.21 -4.92 4.01
C TYR A 34 -3.35 -3.81 2.96
N ASP A 35 -4.06 -4.11 1.88
CA ASP A 35 -4.47 -3.10 0.91
C ASP A 35 -5.55 -2.20 1.50
N LEU A 36 -5.37 -0.88 1.40
CA LEU A 36 -6.36 0.11 1.83
C LEU A 36 -7.30 0.53 0.69
N LEU A 37 -7.02 0.13 -0.55
CA LEU A 37 -7.81 0.44 -1.74
C LEU A 37 -8.72 -0.72 -2.19
N ASN A 38 -8.61 -1.87 -1.51
CA ASN A 38 -9.52 -2.98 -1.72
C ASN A 38 -10.88 -2.74 -1.06
N VAL A 39 -11.93 -3.21 -1.74
CA VAL A 39 -13.29 -3.17 -1.21
C VAL A 39 -13.39 -4.14 -0.03
N LEU A 40 -13.67 -3.63 1.17
CA LEU A 40 -14.02 -4.49 2.29
C LEU A 40 -15.45 -4.96 2.04
N SER A 41 -15.59 -6.24 1.69
CA SER A 41 -16.91 -6.88 1.56
C SER A 41 -17.66 -6.86 2.89
N THR A 42 -18.97 -6.59 2.81
CA THR A 42 -19.95 -6.38 3.89
C THR A 42 -20.20 -7.61 4.75
N SER A 43 -19.80 -8.79 4.30
CA SER A 43 -20.01 -10.01 5.07
C SER A 43 -19.12 -10.00 6.32
N LYS A 44 -19.76 -10.10 7.51
CA LYS A 44 -19.10 -10.23 8.83
C LYS A 44 -18.02 -11.33 8.88
N THR A 45 -18.00 -12.24 7.91
CA THR A 45 -17.09 -13.38 7.77
C THR A 45 -15.82 -13.13 6.94
N GLN A 46 -15.73 -12.06 6.13
CA GLN A 46 -14.61 -11.92 5.20
C GLN A 46 -13.42 -11.21 5.87
N LYS A 47 -12.45 -12.02 6.34
CA LYS A 47 -11.18 -11.54 6.87
C LYS A 47 -10.42 -10.75 5.79
N ARG A 48 -9.80 -9.63 6.19
CA ARG A 48 -8.94 -8.85 5.29
C ARG A 48 -7.83 -9.74 4.73
N ARG A 49 -7.64 -9.70 3.42
CA ARG A 49 -6.58 -10.44 2.74
C ARG A 49 -5.23 -9.88 3.18
N ILE A 50 -4.41 -10.74 3.77
CA ILE A 50 -3.02 -10.44 4.09
C ILE A 50 -2.22 -10.52 2.79
N LEU A 51 -1.54 -9.44 2.44
CA LEU A 51 -0.63 -9.37 1.29
C LEU A 51 0.76 -9.87 1.67
N ARG A 52 1.44 -10.49 0.70
CA ARG A 52 2.79 -11.03 0.88
C ARG A 52 3.83 -10.10 0.29
N ILE A 53 4.96 -9.95 0.98
CA ILE A 53 6.14 -9.27 0.45
C ILE A 53 7.02 -10.29 -0.28
N CYS A 54 7.25 -10.03 -1.57
CA CYS A 54 8.11 -10.81 -2.45
C CYS A 54 9.36 -10.01 -2.81
N GLU A 55 10.40 -10.69 -3.29
CA GLU A 55 11.61 -10.06 -3.83
C GLU A 55 11.59 -10.19 -5.36
N ASP A 56 11.97 -9.12 -6.05
CA ASP A 56 12.18 -9.13 -7.50
C ASP A 56 13.53 -9.76 -7.87
N GLN A 57 13.78 -9.95 -9.17
CA GLN A 57 15.05 -10.50 -9.67
C GLN A 57 16.27 -9.62 -9.31
N GLY A 58 16.04 -8.34 -8.98
CA GLY A 58 17.06 -7.38 -8.55
C GLY A 58 17.18 -7.22 -7.03
N GLY A 59 16.61 -8.15 -6.25
CA GLY A 59 16.65 -8.19 -4.79
C GLY A 59 15.83 -7.10 -4.08
N SER A 60 14.99 -6.36 -4.82
CA SER A 60 14.11 -5.32 -4.26
C SER A 60 12.81 -5.95 -3.78
N SER A 61 12.37 -5.59 -2.58
CA SER A 61 11.12 -6.09 -2.03
C SER A 61 9.91 -5.32 -2.59
N TYR A 62 8.84 -6.03 -2.92
CA TYR A 62 7.56 -5.47 -3.37
C TYR A 62 6.38 -6.23 -2.75
N ILE A 63 5.22 -5.58 -2.69
CA ILE A 63 3.99 -6.18 -2.17
C ILE A 63 3.26 -6.84 -3.33
N LYS A 64 3.09 -8.16 -3.26
CA LYS A 64 2.34 -8.93 -4.27
C LYS A 64 0.84 -8.67 -4.11
N ASP A 65 0.14 -8.52 -5.24
CA ASP A 65 -1.30 -8.27 -5.33
C ASP A 65 -1.76 -6.94 -4.71
N LEU A 66 -0.84 -5.98 -4.54
CA LEU A 66 -1.19 -4.61 -4.15
C LEU A 66 -1.84 -3.88 -5.33
N LYS A 67 -2.99 -3.26 -5.08
CA LYS A 67 -3.73 -2.52 -6.11
C LYS A 67 -3.02 -1.22 -6.48
N TRP A 68 -2.83 -1.01 -7.79
CA TRP A 68 -2.35 0.24 -8.37
C TRP A 68 -3.46 0.85 -9.24
N ILE A 69 -3.85 2.09 -8.93
CA ILE A 69 -4.91 2.81 -9.63
C ILE A 69 -4.26 3.93 -10.43
N ASN A 70 -4.51 3.96 -11.75
CA ASN A 70 -4.08 5.08 -12.59
C ASN A 70 -4.93 6.32 -12.27
N VAL A 71 -4.29 7.47 -12.11
CA VAL A 71 -4.96 8.75 -11.89
C VAL A 71 -4.56 9.75 -12.95
N GLN A 72 -5.50 10.63 -13.28
CA GLN A 72 -5.37 11.68 -14.28
C GLN A 72 -5.41 13.07 -13.66
N SER A 73 -5.80 13.20 -12.40
CA SER A 73 -5.87 14.49 -11.72
C SER A 73 -5.50 14.41 -10.25
N THR A 74 -5.14 15.56 -9.69
CA THR A 74 -4.89 15.70 -8.25
C THR A 74 -6.15 15.38 -7.44
N GLU A 75 -7.32 15.72 -7.98
CA GLU A 75 -8.61 15.46 -7.34
C GLU A 75 -8.87 13.95 -7.20
N GLU A 76 -8.56 13.16 -8.23
CA GLU A 76 -8.64 11.69 -8.17
C GLU A 76 -7.65 11.12 -7.14
N ALA A 77 -6.41 11.61 -7.13
CA ALA A 77 -5.42 11.22 -6.13
C ALA A 77 -5.91 11.50 -4.70
N CYS A 78 -6.49 12.68 -4.46
CA CYS A 78 -7.08 13.04 -3.17
C CYS A 78 -8.29 12.17 -2.80
N LYS A 79 -9.12 11.75 -3.77
CA LYS A 79 -10.23 10.82 -3.51
C LYS A 79 -9.70 9.46 -3.05
N ILE A 80 -8.68 8.92 -3.73
CA ILE A 80 -8.04 7.65 -3.35
C ILE A 80 -7.46 7.73 -1.93
N LEU A 81 -6.77 8.82 -1.59
CA LEU A 81 -6.26 9.05 -0.25
C LEU A 81 -7.38 9.07 0.81
N LYS A 82 -8.50 9.77 0.53
CA LYS A 82 -9.67 9.80 1.41
C LYS A 82 -10.29 8.42 1.59
N ILE A 83 -10.41 7.64 0.52
CA ILE A 83 -10.95 6.27 0.57
C ILE A 83 -10.06 5.39 1.45
N GLY A 84 -8.74 5.39 1.22
CA GLY A 84 -7.83 4.56 2.03
C GLY A 84 -7.80 4.98 3.51
N ASN A 85 -7.87 6.28 3.81
CA ASN A 85 -7.97 6.76 5.19
C ASN A 85 -9.28 6.35 5.87
N LYS A 86 -10.40 6.33 5.13
CA LYS A 86 -11.67 5.79 5.64
C LYS A 86 -11.57 4.30 5.92
N ASN A 87 -10.97 3.53 5.01
CA ASN A 87 -10.78 2.09 5.18
C ASN A 87 -9.86 1.77 6.36
N ARG A 88 -8.80 2.56 6.56
CA ARG A 88 -7.95 2.51 7.75
C ARG A 88 -8.75 2.75 9.01
N SER A 89 -9.53 3.84 9.04
CA SER A 89 -10.36 4.21 10.20
C SER A 89 -11.42 3.16 10.53
N PHE A 90 -12.06 2.58 9.52
CA PHE A 90 -13.06 1.52 9.70
C PHE A 90 -12.43 0.20 10.20
N ALA A 91 -11.22 -0.12 9.74
CA ALA A 91 -10.48 -1.25 10.28
C ALA A 91 -10.14 -1.05 11.77
N CYS A 92 -9.83 0.19 12.18
CA CYS A 92 -9.64 0.55 13.58
C CYS A 92 -10.94 0.40 14.38
N THR A 93 -12.08 0.93 13.92
CA THR A 93 -13.34 0.82 14.68
C THR A 93 -13.79 -0.62 14.90
N ARG A 94 -13.56 -1.53 13.93
CA ARG A 94 -13.84 -2.97 14.10
C ARG A 94 -12.88 -3.71 15.05
N MET A 95 -11.66 -3.20 15.28
CA MET A 95 -10.62 -3.88 16.08
C MET A 95 -10.23 -3.14 17.38
N ASN A 96 -10.90 -2.04 17.71
CA ASN A 96 -10.63 -1.03 18.74
C ASN A 96 -9.86 0.21 18.27
N GLU A 97 -10.22 1.31 18.91
CA GLU A 97 -10.06 2.70 18.51
C GLU A 97 -8.62 3.23 18.70
N GLN A 98 -7.78 3.20 17.65
CA GLN A 98 -6.78 4.24 17.38
C GLN A 98 -6.09 4.04 16.01
N SER A 99 -6.10 5.08 15.17
CA SER A 99 -5.35 5.09 13.89
C SER A 99 -3.84 5.22 14.06
N SER A 100 -3.33 5.37 15.28
CA SER A 100 -1.89 5.49 15.60
C SER A 100 -1.17 4.15 15.67
N ARG A 101 -1.88 3.03 15.47
CA ARG A 101 -1.39 1.66 15.70
C ARG A 101 -1.05 0.87 14.44
N SER A 102 -1.14 1.49 13.27
CA SER A 102 -0.65 0.92 12.02
C SER A 102 0.25 1.91 11.30
N HIS A 103 1.24 1.38 10.57
CA HIS A 103 2.03 2.19 9.64
C HIS A 103 1.27 2.25 8.33
N SER A 104 1.12 3.43 7.74
CA SER A 104 0.44 3.60 6.46
C SER A 104 1.44 4.04 5.39
N ILE A 105 1.38 3.45 4.20
CA ILE A 105 2.29 3.72 3.09
C ILE A 105 1.48 4.07 1.86
N PHE A 106 1.53 5.34 1.46
CA PHE A 106 0.89 5.88 0.27
C PHE A 106 1.95 6.11 -0.81
N SER A 107 1.88 5.36 -1.90
CA SER A 107 2.91 5.35 -2.94
C SER A 107 2.36 5.88 -4.26
N ILE A 108 3.10 6.78 -4.88
CA ILE A 108 2.82 7.37 -6.19
C ILE A 108 3.95 6.95 -7.15
N ARG A 109 3.59 6.29 -8.25
CA ARG A 109 4.50 5.93 -9.33
C ARG A 109 4.24 6.77 -10.57
N LEU A 110 5.30 7.39 -11.07
CA LEU A 110 5.32 8.10 -12.33
C LEU A 110 6.01 7.23 -13.37
N LEU A 111 5.27 6.78 -14.38
CA LEU A 111 5.80 6.09 -15.54
C LEU A 111 5.99 7.12 -16.65
N ARG A 112 7.23 7.28 -17.11
CA ARG A 112 7.54 8.08 -18.31
C ARG A 112 7.50 7.19 -19.52
N LEU A 113 6.82 7.64 -20.57
CA LEU A 113 6.60 6.92 -21.81
C LEU A 113 7.23 7.69 -22.98
N THR A 114 7.76 6.98 -23.98
CA THR A 114 8.14 7.54 -25.28
C THR A 114 6.91 7.99 -26.09
N ASP A 115 7.16 8.62 -27.24
CA ASP A 115 6.16 9.26 -28.10
C ASP A 115 5.02 8.35 -28.56
N GLU A 116 3.92 8.98 -29.02
CA GLU A 116 2.61 8.42 -29.37
C GLU A 116 2.67 7.20 -30.30
N HIS A 117 3.72 7.08 -31.10
CA HIS A 117 3.85 6.05 -32.12
C HIS A 117 4.47 4.74 -31.63
N GLN A 118 5.11 4.68 -30.44
CA GLN A 118 5.61 3.46 -29.79
C GLN A 118 5.87 3.71 -28.28
N PRO A 119 4.87 3.55 -27.38
CA PRO A 119 5.02 3.82 -25.95
C PRO A 119 5.84 2.75 -25.22
N HIS A 120 7.14 3.02 -25.07
CA HIS A 120 8.08 2.29 -24.23
C HIS A 120 8.24 3.01 -22.89
N VAL A 121 8.35 2.25 -21.80
CA VAL A 121 8.61 2.81 -20.47
C VAL A 121 10.06 3.28 -20.38
N LEU A 122 10.25 4.60 -20.48
CA LEU A 122 11.55 5.26 -20.34
C LEU A 122 12.09 5.22 -18.92
N GLY A 123 11.18 5.14 -17.94
CA GLY A 123 11.58 4.97 -16.56
C GLY A 123 10.42 5.09 -15.59
N VAL A 124 10.63 4.51 -14.41
CA VAL A 124 9.71 4.56 -13.28
C VAL A 124 10.35 5.37 -12.16
N SER A 125 9.63 6.39 -11.71
CA SER A 125 9.95 7.13 -10.48
C SER A 125 8.89 6.84 -9.45
N GLU A 126 9.29 6.62 -8.21
CA GLU A 126 8.37 6.32 -7.10
C GLU A 126 8.59 7.32 -5.97
N LEU A 127 7.48 7.88 -5.48
CA LEU A 127 7.41 8.70 -4.29
C LEU A 127 6.49 8.01 -3.28
N SER A 128 7.02 7.69 -2.11
CA SER A 128 6.28 6.97 -1.08
C SER A 128 6.23 7.81 0.20
N PHE A 129 5.01 8.10 0.66
CA PHE A 129 4.74 8.74 1.95
C PHE A 129 4.47 7.66 2.98
N CYS A 130 5.27 7.63 4.04
CA CYS A 130 5.10 6.70 5.13
C CYS A 130 4.66 7.45 6.39
N ASP A 131 3.44 7.18 6.83
CA ASP A 131 2.91 7.61 8.12
C ASP A 131 3.22 6.50 9.13
N LEU A 132 4.19 6.73 10.00
CA LEU A 132 4.62 5.75 10.99
C LEU A 132 3.72 5.81 12.22
N ALA A 133 3.44 4.64 12.78
CA ALA A 133 2.75 4.51 14.06
C ALA A 133 3.50 5.23 15.19
N GLY A 134 2.78 5.51 16.27
CA GLY A 134 3.32 6.15 17.46
C GLY A 134 4.51 5.41 18.07
N SER A 135 5.49 6.16 18.59
CA SER A 135 6.70 5.61 19.25
C SER A 135 6.57 5.52 20.78
N GLU A 136 5.40 5.86 21.31
CA GLU A 136 5.11 5.84 22.73
C GLU A 136 5.22 4.44 23.33
N ARG A 137 5.80 4.39 24.54
CA ARG A 137 5.92 3.12 25.26
C ARG A 137 4.61 2.84 25.99
N CYS A 138 4.02 1.68 25.71
CA CYS A 138 2.76 1.25 26.32
C CYS A 138 2.84 0.93 27.83
N ASN A 139 3.94 1.23 28.52
CA ASN A 139 4.08 1.03 29.97
C ASN A 139 3.08 1.88 30.79
N LYS A 140 2.38 2.83 30.18
CA LYS A 140 1.34 3.65 30.83
C LYS A 140 -0.08 3.11 30.64
N THR A 141 -0.30 2.13 29.77
CA THR A 141 -1.63 1.56 29.54
C THR A 141 -1.71 0.17 30.16
N GLN A 142 -2.70 -0.07 31.03
CA GLN A 142 -3.02 -1.38 31.60
C GLN A 142 -3.61 -2.31 30.51
N ALA A 143 -2.88 -2.52 29.42
CA ALA A 143 -3.29 -3.34 28.30
C ALA A 143 -2.84 -4.80 28.52
N PHE A 144 -3.81 -5.71 28.62
CA PHE A 144 -3.57 -7.14 28.79
C PHE A 144 -3.86 -7.92 27.49
N GLY A 145 -3.22 -9.08 27.33
CA GLY A 145 -3.51 -10.02 26.23
C GLY A 145 -3.00 -9.57 24.85
N ASP A 146 -3.84 -9.74 23.81
CA ASP A 146 -3.46 -9.45 22.41
C ASP A 146 -3.10 -7.98 22.16
N ARG A 147 -3.63 -7.05 22.96
CA ARG A 147 -3.27 -5.63 22.91
C ARG A 147 -1.80 -5.37 23.28
N LEU A 148 -1.24 -6.15 24.19
CA LEU A 148 0.18 -6.05 24.55
C LEU A 148 1.07 -6.55 23.42
N LYS A 149 0.68 -7.62 22.73
CA LYS A 149 1.40 -8.14 21.55
C LYS A 149 1.36 -7.14 20.39
N GLU A 150 0.21 -6.54 20.13
CA GLU A 150 0.03 -5.50 19.10
C GLU A 150 0.94 -4.30 19.37
N ALA A 151 0.87 -3.73 20.58
CA ALA A 151 1.75 -2.66 21.05
C ALA A 151 3.24 -3.02 20.93
N GLY A 152 3.59 -4.26 21.26
CA GLY A 152 4.94 -4.80 21.11
C GLY A 152 5.39 -4.82 19.66
N ASN A 153 4.55 -5.28 18.74
CA ASN A 153 4.88 -5.38 17.32
C ASN A 153 5.04 -4.01 16.64
N ILE A 154 4.20 -3.04 17.00
CA ILE A 154 4.32 -1.66 16.53
C ILE A 154 5.68 -1.08 16.95
N ASN A 155 6.02 -1.16 18.24
CA ASN A 155 7.29 -0.66 18.74
C ASN A 155 8.49 -1.45 18.19
N ASN A 156 8.33 -2.75 17.95
CA ASN A 156 9.36 -3.59 17.37
C ASN A 156 9.74 -3.13 15.95
N SER A 157 8.75 -2.79 15.11
CA SER A 157 9.02 -2.31 13.74
C SER A 157 9.84 -1.01 13.72
N LEU A 158 9.55 -0.05 14.61
CA LEU A 158 10.33 1.19 14.78
C LEU A 158 11.70 0.94 15.40
N HIS A 159 11.80 0.02 16.37
CA HIS A 159 13.06 -0.39 16.96
C HIS A 159 13.99 -1.02 15.91
N ILE A 160 13.47 -1.90 15.06
CA ILE A 160 14.22 -2.52 13.96
C ILE A 160 14.65 -1.46 12.94
N LEU A 161 13.80 -0.47 12.63
CA LEU A 161 14.20 0.68 11.81
C LEU A 161 15.40 1.42 12.44
N GLY A 162 15.36 1.65 13.75
CA GLY A 162 16.50 2.11 14.56
C GLY A 162 17.78 1.32 14.35
N LYS A 163 17.69 -0.01 14.52
CA LYS A 163 18.81 -0.92 14.32
C LYS A 163 19.36 -0.87 12.90
N CYS A 164 18.49 -0.83 11.89
CA CYS A 164 18.89 -0.73 10.48
C CYS A 164 19.71 0.54 10.22
N ILE A 165 19.23 1.70 10.68
CA ILE A 165 19.92 2.98 10.50
C ILE A 165 21.26 3.01 11.24
N ALA A 166 21.31 2.52 12.48
CA ALA A 166 22.56 2.43 13.22
C ALA A 166 23.60 1.51 12.54
N ALA A 167 23.16 0.35 12.04
CA ALA A 167 24.01 -0.57 11.29
C ALA A 167 24.48 0.03 9.96
N LEU A 168 23.61 0.75 9.24
CA LEU A 168 23.99 1.49 8.02
C LEU A 168 25.10 2.50 8.30
N LYS A 169 24.96 3.30 9.36
CA LYS A 169 26.01 4.25 9.80
C LYS A 169 27.32 3.53 10.13
N GLN A 170 27.24 2.42 10.88
CA GLN A 170 28.43 1.65 11.24
C GLN A 170 29.16 1.12 9.99
N ASN A 171 28.42 0.64 9.00
CA ASN A 171 28.96 0.10 7.76
C ASN A 171 29.59 1.15 6.85
N GLN A 172 29.36 2.44 7.11
CA GLN A 172 30.02 3.55 6.42
C GLN A 172 31.39 3.87 7.00
N ASN A 173 31.74 3.32 8.16
CA ASN A 173 33.07 3.49 8.74
C ASN A 173 34.04 2.46 8.14
N PRO A 174 35.02 2.87 7.31
CA PRO A 174 35.94 1.93 6.66
C PRO A 174 36.86 1.20 7.64
N LYS A 175 36.96 1.67 8.89
CA LYS A 175 37.77 1.04 9.94
C LYS A 175 37.05 -0.09 10.67
N MET A 176 35.73 -0.22 10.51
CA MET A 176 34.94 -1.27 11.16
C MET A 176 34.56 -2.36 10.17
N LYS A 177 34.50 -3.61 10.67
CA LYS A 177 33.98 -4.72 9.88
C LYS A 177 32.49 -4.46 9.57
N PRO A 178 32.04 -4.61 8.31
CA PRO A 178 30.65 -4.44 7.97
C PRO A 178 29.78 -5.42 8.76
N SER A 179 28.78 -4.86 9.45
CA SER A 179 27.79 -5.56 10.23
C SER A 179 26.57 -5.92 9.38
N TYR A 180 25.87 -6.98 9.77
CA TYR A 180 24.61 -7.35 9.16
C TYR A 180 23.54 -6.28 9.42
N ILE A 181 22.82 -5.87 8.38
CA ILE A 181 21.72 -4.91 8.50
C ILE A 181 20.38 -5.67 8.52
N PRO A 182 19.59 -5.58 9.61
CA PRO A 182 18.40 -6.41 9.84
C PRO A 182 17.14 -5.99 9.06
N PHE A 183 17.25 -5.71 7.76
CA PHE A 183 16.08 -5.32 6.93
C PHE A 183 14.99 -6.39 6.88
N ARG A 184 15.32 -7.66 7.15
CA ARG A 184 14.36 -8.76 7.11
C ARG A 184 13.58 -8.96 8.42
N GLU A 185 13.98 -8.29 9.50
CA GLU A 185 13.35 -8.44 10.82
C GLU A 185 11.95 -7.77 10.90
N SER A 186 11.65 -6.77 10.06
CA SER A 186 10.30 -6.16 9.97
C SER A 186 9.88 -5.97 8.51
N LYS A 187 8.57 -6.10 8.24
CA LYS A 187 7.99 -5.80 6.93
C LYS A 187 8.26 -4.35 6.51
N LEU A 188 8.24 -3.42 7.46
CA LEU A 188 8.48 -2.00 7.22
C LEU A 188 9.90 -1.79 6.66
N THR A 189 10.92 -2.26 7.38
CA THR A 189 12.32 -2.09 6.96
C THR A 189 12.64 -2.84 5.67
N ARG A 190 11.98 -3.98 5.43
CA ARG A 190 12.10 -4.73 4.18
C ARG A 190 11.58 -3.95 2.97
N LEU A 191 10.45 -3.27 3.09
CA LEU A 191 9.90 -2.43 2.02
C LEU A 191 10.74 -1.20 1.75
N PHE A 192 11.32 -0.59 2.79
CA PHE A 192 12.13 0.61 2.67
C PHE A 192 13.61 0.35 2.39
N GLN A 193 14.07 -0.91 2.40
CA GLN A 193 15.44 -1.29 2.08
C GLN A 193 15.97 -0.63 0.78
N PRO A 194 15.21 -0.58 -0.34
CA PRO A 194 15.68 0.10 -1.55
C PRO A 194 16.03 1.58 -1.35
N PHE A 195 15.27 2.30 -0.53
CA PHE A 195 15.49 3.73 -0.26
C PHE A 195 16.75 3.95 0.58
N PHE A 196 17.03 3.06 1.53
CA PHE A 196 18.24 3.15 2.35
C PHE A 196 19.51 2.66 1.63
N CYS A 197 19.38 1.73 0.69
CA CYS A 197 20.48 1.16 -0.08
C CYS A 197 20.73 1.86 -1.42
N GLY A 198 20.34 3.13 -1.56
CA GLY A 198 20.76 3.97 -2.70
C GLY A 198 19.90 3.89 -3.97
N LYS A 199 18.75 3.21 -3.95
CA LYS A 199 17.80 3.23 -5.09
C LYS A 199 16.84 4.43 -5.06
N GLY A 200 16.91 5.29 -4.04
CA GLY A 200 16.08 6.47 -3.88
C GLY A 200 16.68 7.47 -2.89
N LYS A 201 15.99 8.61 -2.70
CA LYS A 201 16.26 9.58 -1.65
C LYS A 201 15.25 9.36 -0.52
N ALA A 202 15.71 9.33 0.72
CA ALA A 202 14.82 9.33 1.89
C ALA A 202 14.86 10.68 2.61
N CYS A 203 13.69 11.21 2.95
CA CYS A 203 13.49 12.35 3.84
C CYS A 203 12.69 11.89 5.05
N MET A 204 13.11 12.30 6.25
CA MET A 204 12.45 11.96 7.50
C MET A 204 11.94 13.23 8.17
N ILE A 205 10.65 13.24 8.50
CA ILE A 205 10.01 14.31 9.27
C ILE A 205 9.89 13.81 10.71
N VAL A 206 10.39 14.60 11.65
CA VAL A 206 10.43 14.22 13.07
C VAL A 206 9.47 15.13 13.83
N ASN A 207 8.40 14.53 14.35
CA ASN A 207 7.40 15.23 15.13
C ASN A 207 7.68 14.99 16.61
N ILE A 208 7.77 16.07 17.40
CA ILE A 208 8.03 16.02 18.84
C ILE A 208 6.88 16.62 19.63
N ASN A 209 6.64 16.11 20.83
CA ASN A 209 5.74 16.72 21.79
C ASN A 209 6.54 17.60 22.75
N GLN A 210 6.15 18.88 22.89
CA GLN A 210 6.84 19.86 23.73
C GLN A 210 6.55 19.68 25.23
N HIS A 211 5.62 18.81 25.59
CA HIS A 211 5.24 18.60 26.98
C HIS A 211 6.33 17.86 27.78
N ALA A 212 6.57 18.30 29.02
CA ALA A 212 7.61 17.72 29.87
C ALA A 212 7.40 16.23 30.18
N SER A 213 6.14 15.75 30.23
CA SER A 213 5.83 14.34 30.51
C SER A 213 6.28 13.37 29.41
N THR A 214 6.61 13.88 28.21
CA THR A 214 7.10 13.11 27.07
C THR A 214 8.59 13.37 26.79
N TYR A 215 9.32 13.95 27.75
CA TYR A 215 10.74 14.28 27.60
C TYR A 215 11.59 13.07 27.19
N GLU A 216 11.45 11.95 27.88
CA GLU A 216 12.21 10.72 27.61
C GLU A 216 11.96 10.17 26.20
N GLU A 217 10.70 10.19 25.76
CA GLU A 217 10.29 9.76 24.42
C GLU A 217 10.85 10.70 23.35
N THR A 218 10.77 12.01 23.60
CA THR A 218 11.32 13.04 22.73
C THR A 218 12.84 12.92 22.61
N LEU A 219 13.54 12.71 23.72
CA LEU A 219 14.99 12.48 23.73
C LEU A 219 15.38 11.24 22.92
N HIS A 220 14.60 10.17 23.02
CA HIS A 220 14.83 8.95 22.25
C HIS A 220 14.70 9.21 20.74
N VAL A 221 13.62 9.87 20.31
CA VAL A 221 13.38 10.22 18.91
C VAL A 221 14.45 11.18 18.37
N MET A 222 14.89 12.15 19.18
CA MET A 222 15.96 13.08 18.81
C MET A 222 17.33 12.40 18.67
N LYS A 223 17.65 11.42 19.51
CA LYS A 223 18.87 10.60 19.36
C LYS A 223 18.81 9.77 18.08
N PHE A 224 17.66 9.16 17.81
CA PHE A 224 17.44 8.39 16.57
C PHE A 224 17.59 9.28 15.32
N SER A 225 16.99 10.47 15.31
CA SER A 225 17.08 11.39 14.17
C SER A 225 18.50 11.93 13.94
N ALA A 226 19.26 12.17 15.01
CA ALA A 226 20.67 12.55 14.91
C ALA A 226 21.50 11.45 14.21
N ILE A 227 21.29 10.18 14.57
CA ILE A 227 21.96 9.05 13.91
C ILE A 227 21.51 8.93 12.45
N ALA A 228 20.20 9.07 12.17
CA ALA A 228 19.66 8.98 10.81
C ALA A 228 20.23 10.05 9.87
N LYS A 229 20.47 11.28 10.39
CA LYS A 229 21.08 12.38 9.63
C LYS A 229 22.51 12.07 9.18
N GLU A 230 23.25 11.25 9.93
CA GLU A 230 24.63 10.91 9.62
C GLU A 230 24.77 9.80 8.57
N VAL A 231 23.68 9.10 8.22
CA VAL A 231 23.71 8.04 7.20
C VAL A 231 23.79 8.67 5.80
N ILE A 232 24.94 8.46 5.13
CA ILE A 232 25.15 8.91 3.76
C ILE A 232 24.49 7.92 2.78
N GLN A 233 23.46 8.35 2.07
CA GLN A 233 22.89 7.52 1.00
C GLN A 233 23.79 7.59 -0.23
N THR A 234 24.54 6.52 -0.51
CA THR A 234 25.26 6.37 -1.79
C THR A 234 24.25 6.05 -2.88
N ILE A 235 23.67 7.09 -3.47
CA ILE A 235 22.80 6.95 -4.63
C ILE A 235 23.73 6.65 -5.81
N LEU A 236 23.78 5.39 -6.22
CA LEU A 236 24.38 5.05 -7.51
C LEU A 236 23.63 5.85 -8.57
N PRO A 237 24.33 6.67 -9.39
CA PRO A 237 23.71 7.27 -10.55
C PRO A 237 23.04 6.13 -11.31
N LYS A 238 21.73 6.22 -11.50
CA LYS A 238 21.10 5.42 -12.55
C LYS A 238 21.78 5.92 -13.82
N SER A 239 22.79 5.21 -14.29
CA SER A 239 23.00 5.18 -15.73
C SER A 239 21.63 4.74 -16.24
N PHE A 240 20.96 5.62 -16.97
CA PHE A 240 19.94 5.18 -17.90
C PHE A 240 20.72 4.38 -18.94
N GLY A 241 21.13 3.17 -18.56
CA GLY A 241 21.30 2.11 -19.51
C GLY A 241 19.94 2.02 -20.15
N TYR A 242 19.85 2.51 -21.38
CA TYR A 242 19.16 1.74 -22.39
C TYR A 242 19.44 0.29 -22.03
N PHE A 243 18.44 -0.43 -21.51
CA PHE A 243 18.51 -1.87 -21.64
C PHE A 243 18.48 -2.04 -23.15
N PRO A 244 19.61 -2.35 -23.80
CA PRO A 244 19.47 -2.92 -25.13
C PRO A 244 18.57 -4.14 -24.89
N PRO A 245 17.63 -4.47 -25.78
CA PRO A 245 17.05 -5.81 -25.71
C PRO A 245 18.23 -6.77 -25.60
N ASN A 246 18.30 -7.51 -24.50
CA ASN A 246 19.29 -8.56 -24.32
C ASN A 246 19.02 -9.56 -25.44
N LEU A 247 19.63 -9.34 -26.60
CA LEU A 247 19.87 -10.34 -27.62
C LEU A 247 21.02 -11.21 -27.08
N VAL A 248 20.72 -11.94 -26.01
CA VAL A 248 21.51 -13.10 -25.61
C VAL A 248 20.97 -14.22 -26.49
N GLY A 249 21.63 -14.44 -27.63
CA GLY A 249 21.63 -15.77 -28.23
C GLY A 249 22.23 -16.76 -27.23
N GLY A 250 21.85 -18.04 -27.30
CA GLY A 250 22.20 -19.08 -26.32
C GLY A 250 23.69 -19.28 -26.00
N ASP A 251 24.59 -18.55 -26.66
CA ASP A 251 26.03 -18.81 -26.68
C ASP A 251 26.90 -17.63 -26.18
N GLY A 252 26.29 -16.56 -25.62
CA GLY A 252 27.02 -15.59 -24.78
C GLY A 252 28.04 -14.66 -25.46
N LYS A 253 27.88 -14.27 -26.73
CA LYS A 253 28.70 -13.22 -27.38
C LYS A 253 27.86 -12.03 -27.91
N PRO A 254 28.35 -10.78 -27.82
CA PRO A 254 27.61 -9.57 -28.21
C PRO A 254 27.65 -9.30 -29.73
N VAL A 255 26.51 -8.91 -30.29
CA VAL A 255 26.28 -8.71 -31.73
C VAL A 255 26.24 -7.20 -32.06
N VAL A 256 27.33 -6.78 -32.72
CA VAL A 256 27.60 -5.59 -33.58
C VAL A 256 27.62 -4.13 -33.07
N HIS A 257 28.72 -3.50 -33.50
CA HIS A 257 29.03 -2.07 -33.66
C HIS A 257 28.20 -1.48 -34.82
N PHE A 258 27.80 -0.22 -34.73
CA PHE A 258 27.13 0.52 -35.81
C PHE A 258 27.93 1.78 -36.14
N ASP A 259 28.11 2.08 -37.42
CA ASP A 259 28.44 3.43 -37.89
C ASP A 259 27.49 3.86 -39.00
N ALA A 260 27.16 5.15 -38.97
CA ALA A 260 26.01 5.80 -39.56
C ALA A 260 26.21 6.22 -41.03
N ASN A 261 25.12 6.20 -41.81
CA ASN A 261 24.63 7.32 -42.65
C ASN A 261 23.52 6.86 -43.60
N THR A 262 22.45 7.66 -43.70
CA THR A 262 21.51 7.85 -44.83
C THR A 262 20.02 7.70 -44.46
N SER A 263 19.24 8.58 -45.09
CA SER A 263 17.96 9.16 -44.76
C SER A 263 16.81 8.69 -45.66
N THR A 264 15.60 9.15 -45.28
CA THR A 264 14.42 9.51 -46.12
C THR A 264 13.63 8.42 -46.83
N ASP A 265 12.35 8.35 -46.44
CA ASP A 265 11.16 8.42 -47.31
C ASP A 265 11.16 7.56 -48.58
N ASP A 266 10.37 6.48 -48.60
CA ASP A 266 9.03 6.52 -49.21
C ASP A 266 8.32 5.16 -49.06
N PHE A 267 7.03 5.23 -48.71
CA PHE A 267 6.09 4.10 -48.56
C PHE A 267 5.71 3.53 -49.95
N PRO A 268 5.26 2.26 -50.04
CA PRO A 268 3.81 2.08 -50.23
C PRO A 268 3.19 0.81 -49.61
N ASP A 269 1.90 0.94 -49.35
CA ASP A 269 0.92 -0.05 -48.91
C ASP A 269 0.58 -1.09 -50.01
N SER A 270 0.43 -2.38 -49.67
CA SER A 270 -0.65 -3.20 -50.26
C SER A 270 -0.82 -4.59 -49.61
N ASN A 271 -2.02 -4.81 -49.08
CA ASN A 271 -2.65 -6.11 -48.89
C ASN A 271 -2.62 -6.95 -50.19
N LYS A 272 -1.82 -8.03 -50.24
CA LYS A 272 -2.13 -9.24 -51.03
C LYS A 272 -1.57 -10.50 -50.35
N THR A 273 -2.45 -11.48 -50.17
CA THR A 273 -2.15 -12.90 -49.93
C THR A 273 -1.23 -13.45 -51.03
N SER A 274 -0.06 -13.96 -50.63
CA SER A 274 0.78 -14.82 -51.48
C SER A 274 1.51 -15.84 -50.60
N THR A 275 1.36 -17.11 -50.99
CA THR A 275 2.16 -18.30 -50.70
C THR A 275 3.54 -18.04 -50.09
N GLU A 276 3.83 -18.69 -48.96
CA GLU A 276 5.19 -18.79 -48.40
C GLU A 276 6.04 -19.70 -49.31
N GLU A 277 6.64 -19.11 -50.34
CA GLU A 277 7.77 -19.74 -51.03
C GLU A 277 9.01 -19.56 -50.14
N GLU A 278 9.54 -20.66 -49.59
CA GLU A 278 10.88 -20.68 -49.03
C GLU A 278 11.86 -20.34 -50.15
N VAL A 279 12.37 -19.12 -50.16
CA VAL A 279 13.31 -18.66 -51.19
C VAL A 279 14.71 -19.17 -50.86
N ASP A 280 15.24 -20.08 -51.68
CA ASP A 280 16.59 -20.63 -51.52
C ASP A 280 17.65 -19.53 -51.75
N ILE A 281 18.25 -19.05 -50.66
CA ILE A 281 19.21 -17.94 -50.60
C ILE A 281 20.46 -18.22 -51.45
N THR A 282 20.75 -19.48 -51.76
CA THR A 282 21.95 -19.86 -52.53
C THR A 282 21.83 -19.59 -54.04
N ILE A 283 20.62 -19.33 -54.55
CA ILE A 283 20.33 -19.16 -55.98
C ILE A 283 19.96 -17.70 -56.32
N LEU A 284 19.69 -16.88 -55.32
CA LEU A 284 19.31 -15.48 -55.51
C LEU A 284 20.51 -14.64 -55.93
N SER A 285 20.29 -13.80 -56.94
CA SER A 285 21.25 -12.74 -57.26
C SER A 285 21.34 -11.76 -56.08
N HIS A 286 22.47 -11.06 -55.95
CA HIS A 286 22.64 -10.03 -54.92
C HIS A 286 21.50 -9.00 -54.94
N GLU A 287 20.93 -8.72 -56.11
CA GLU A 287 19.81 -7.81 -56.32
C GLU A 287 18.48 -8.38 -55.78
N ASP A 288 18.23 -9.68 -55.98
CA ASP A 288 17.04 -10.35 -55.44
C ASP A 288 17.10 -10.51 -53.91
N LEU A 289 18.31 -10.69 -53.36
CA LEU A 289 18.53 -10.76 -51.91
C LEU A 289 18.28 -9.41 -51.22
N LEU A 290 18.69 -8.31 -51.87
CA LEU A 290 18.36 -6.96 -51.39
C LEU A 290 16.85 -6.72 -51.41
N LYS A 291 16.18 -7.12 -52.50
CA LYS A 291 14.73 -6.95 -52.67
C LYS A 291 13.91 -7.74 -51.66
N THR A 292 14.30 -8.98 -51.37
CA THR A 292 13.66 -9.81 -50.33
C THR A 292 13.91 -9.24 -48.92
N THR A 293 15.11 -8.73 -48.66
CA THR A 293 15.45 -8.07 -47.38
C THR A 293 14.59 -6.81 -47.17
N GLU A 294 14.38 -6.02 -48.20
CA GLU A 294 13.51 -4.83 -48.17
C GLU A 294 12.06 -5.22 -47.84
N ASN A 295 11.51 -6.22 -48.55
CA ASN A 295 10.14 -6.71 -48.35
C ASN A 295 9.91 -7.28 -46.93
N LEU A 296 10.89 -8.03 -46.40
CA LEU A 296 10.80 -8.55 -45.03
C LEU A 296 10.87 -7.44 -43.97
N LYS A 297 11.64 -6.37 -44.20
CA LYS A 297 11.66 -5.20 -43.31
C LYS A 297 10.29 -4.51 -43.30
N GLU A 298 9.67 -4.33 -44.47
CA GLU A 298 8.34 -3.73 -44.58
C GLU A 298 7.29 -4.55 -43.83
N LYS A 299 7.26 -5.87 -44.05
CA LYS A 299 6.36 -6.78 -43.32
C LYS A 299 6.58 -6.72 -41.82
N LEU A 300 7.83 -6.71 -41.36
CA LEU A 300 8.17 -6.62 -39.94
C LEU A 300 7.69 -5.30 -39.31
N VAL A 301 7.81 -4.18 -40.03
CA VAL A 301 7.34 -2.87 -39.57
C VAL A 301 5.81 -2.84 -39.50
N ALA A 302 5.12 -3.34 -40.53
CA ALA A 302 3.67 -3.42 -40.56
C ALA A 302 3.13 -4.29 -39.41
N GLU A 303 3.77 -5.44 -39.15
CA GLU A 303 3.38 -6.33 -38.05
C GLU A 303 3.61 -5.68 -36.69
N ARG A 304 4.71 -4.94 -36.50
CA ARG A 304 4.98 -4.16 -35.28
C ARG A 304 3.93 -3.07 -35.06
N GLN A 305 3.52 -2.35 -36.12
CA GLN A 305 2.47 -1.33 -36.03
C GLN A 305 1.10 -1.94 -35.70
N SER A 306 0.74 -3.05 -36.34
CA SER A 306 -0.49 -3.78 -36.07
C SER A 306 -0.55 -4.27 -34.62
N LYS A 307 0.54 -4.87 -34.12
CA LYS A 307 0.68 -5.31 -32.73
C LYS A 307 0.55 -4.14 -31.75
N LEU A 308 1.10 -2.98 -32.08
CA LEU A 308 1.01 -1.81 -31.22
C LEU A 308 -0.41 -1.24 -31.15
N LEU A 309 -1.10 -1.14 -32.29
CA LEU A 309 -2.49 -0.69 -32.32
C LEU A 309 -3.38 -1.63 -31.48
N LEU A 310 -3.12 -2.93 -31.57
CA LEU A 310 -3.80 -3.92 -30.75
C LEU A 310 -3.48 -3.72 -29.26
N GLU A 311 -2.22 -3.47 -28.89
CA GLU A 311 -1.84 -3.19 -27.50
C GLU A 311 -2.52 -1.92 -26.96
N VAL A 312 -2.54 -0.83 -27.74
CA VAL A 312 -3.22 0.42 -27.37
C VAL A 312 -4.72 0.21 -27.21
N LYS A 313 -5.32 -0.61 -28.08
CA LYS A 313 -6.73 -0.99 -28.00
C LYS A 313 -7.02 -1.80 -26.73
N ILE A 314 -6.22 -2.83 -26.44
CA ILE A 314 -6.35 -3.64 -25.22
C ILE A 314 -6.18 -2.78 -23.97
N ARG A 315 -5.18 -1.88 -23.94
CA ARG A 315 -4.97 -0.97 -22.80
C ARG A 315 -6.14 -0.01 -22.60
N ARG A 316 -6.75 0.48 -23.68
CA ARG A 316 -7.96 1.32 -23.61
C ARG A 316 -9.14 0.54 -23.06
N GLU A 317 -9.42 -0.64 -23.61
CA GLU A 317 -10.51 -1.51 -23.16
C GLU A 317 -10.30 -1.90 -21.69
N MET A 318 -9.09 -2.24 -21.27
CA MET A 318 -8.77 -2.51 -19.87
C MET A 318 -8.93 -1.28 -18.99
N ALA A 319 -8.53 -0.08 -19.44
CA ALA A 319 -8.70 1.15 -18.66
C ALA A 319 -10.17 1.51 -18.49
N GLU A 320 -10.98 1.39 -19.55
CA GLU A 320 -12.43 1.59 -19.51
C GLU A 320 -13.11 0.58 -18.60
N GLU A 321 -12.72 -0.69 -18.68
CA GLU A 321 -13.23 -1.75 -17.81
C GLU A 321 -12.81 -1.55 -16.35
N MET A 322 -11.55 -1.21 -16.09
CA MET A 322 -11.06 -0.86 -14.75
C MET A 322 -11.80 0.35 -14.18
N PHE A 323 -12.08 1.36 -15.00
CA PHE A 323 -12.82 2.54 -14.58
C PHE A 323 -14.28 2.22 -14.28
N ARG A 324 -14.91 1.37 -15.10
CA ARG A 324 -16.27 0.86 -14.85
C ARG A 324 -16.34 0.07 -13.56
N GLN A 325 -15.40 -0.86 -13.34
CA GLN A 325 -15.27 -1.59 -12.07
C GLN A 325 -15.01 -0.64 -10.90
N LEU A 326 -14.26 0.45 -11.10
CA LEU A 326 -14.03 1.45 -10.05
C LEU A 326 -15.33 2.20 -9.70
N LEU A 327 -16.14 2.54 -10.70
CA LEU A 327 -17.44 3.18 -10.50
C LEU A 327 -18.45 2.24 -9.80
N GLU A 328 -18.57 1.00 -10.28
CA GLU A 328 -19.43 -0.03 -9.68
C GLU A 328 -18.98 -0.36 -8.26
N THR A 329 -17.67 -0.43 -8.02
CA THR A 329 -17.15 -0.61 -6.66
C THR A 329 -17.43 0.60 -5.78
N GLU A 330 -17.37 1.83 -6.30
CA GLU A 330 -17.76 3.04 -5.54
C GLU A 330 -19.25 3.01 -5.17
N GLU A 331 -20.13 2.64 -6.10
CA GLU A 331 -21.56 2.52 -5.85
C GLU A 331 -21.89 1.41 -4.84
N ALA A 332 -21.30 0.23 -5.01
CA ALA A 332 -21.42 -0.86 -4.05
C ALA A 332 -20.92 -0.40 -2.67
N TRP A 333 -19.77 0.27 -2.60
CA TRP A 333 -19.26 0.86 -1.36
C TRP A 333 -20.24 1.86 -0.73
N ARG A 334 -20.86 2.75 -1.51
CA ARG A 334 -21.83 3.72 -0.99
C ARG A 334 -23.03 3.01 -0.37
N GLN A 335 -23.54 1.96 -1.03
CA GLN A 335 -24.63 1.14 -0.47
C GLN A 335 -24.21 0.43 0.81
N VAL A 336 -23.01 -0.16 0.83
CA VAL A 336 -22.46 -0.86 2.00
C VAL A 336 -22.24 0.07 3.18
N VAL A 337 -21.70 1.27 2.95
CA VAL A 337 -21.50 2.27 4.01
C VAL A 337 -22.84 2.72 4.58
N LEU A 338 -23.85 2.94 3.73
CA LEU A 338 -25.21 3.25 4.18
C LEU A 338 -25.83 2.11 4.99
N HIS A 339 -25.66 0.87 4.55
CA HIS A 339 -26.15 -0.31 5.24
C HIS A 339 -25.47 -0.49 6.60
N ASN A 340 -24.14 -0.44 6.67
CA ASN A 340 -23.39 -0.54 7.93
C ASN A 340 -23.80 0.56 8.90
N ARG A 341 -24.00 1.79 8.41
CA ARG A 341 -24.45 2.90 9.28
C ARG A 341 -25.85 2.66 9.84
N LEU A 342 -26.74 2.02 9.07
CA LEU A 342 -28.06 1.60 9.55
C LEU A 342 -27.96 0.46 10.55
N GLU A 343 -27.07 -0.51 10.32
CA GLU A 343 -26.84 -1.65 11.21
C GLU A 343 -26.21 -1.20 12.54
N ASP A 344 -25.18 -0.35 12.51
CA ASP A 344 -24.58 0.25 13.71
C ASP A 344 -25.62 1.05 14.52
N MET A 345 -26.50 1.79 13.85
CA MET A 345 -27.61 2.46 14.52
C MET A 345 -28.57 1.45 15.16
N LYS A 346 -28.91 0.36 14.46
CA LYS A 346 -29.79 -0.70 14.98
C LYS A 346 -29.18 -1.36 16.21
N ASP A 347 -27.92 -1.75 16.16
CA ASP A 347 -27.19 -2.38 17.27
C ASP A 347 -27.13 -1.42 18.47
N SER A 348 -26.89 -0.12 18.24
CA SER A 348 -26.95 0.90 19.30
C SER A 348 -28.34 1.04 19.93
N TYR A 349 -29.42 0.87 19.14
CA TYR A 349 -30.78 0.87 19.68
C TYR A 349 -31.09 -0.41 20.46
N GLU A 350 -30.64 -1.57 19.99
CA GLU A 350 -30.79 -2.85 20.68
C GLU A 350 -30.05 -2.83 22.02
N GLU A 351 -28.81 -2.34 22.07
CA GLU A 351 -28.04 -2.20 23.32
C GLU A 351 -28.71 -1.26 24.32
N LYS A 352 -29.27 -0.13 23.84
CA LYS A 352 -30.06 0.77 24.70
C LYS A 352 -31.33 0.12 25.22
N LEU A 353 -31.95 -0.76 24.43
CA LEU A 353 -33.15 -1.48 24.83
C LEU A 353 -32.81 -2.53 25.90
N GLU A 354 -31.74 -3.30 25.68
CA GLU A 354 -31.21 -4.30 26.63
C GLU A 354 -30.82 -3.64 27.96
N SER A 355 -30.11 -2.50 27.90
CA SER A 355 -29.74 -1.73 29.09
C SER A 355 -30.96 -1.24 29.88
N LYS A 356 -31.99 -0.74 29.19
CA LYS A 356 -33.26 -0.39 29.84
C LYS A 356 -33.96 -1.61 30.44
N PHE A 357 -33.94 -2.73 29.73
CA PHE A 357 -34.55 -3.97 30.21
C PHE A 357 -33.87 -4.47 31.50
N GLU A 358 -32.54 -4.46 31.56
CA GLU A 358 -31.80 -4.85 32.76
C GLU A 358 -32.05 -3.87 33.92
N MET A 359 -32.13 -2.56 33.64
CA MET A 359 -32.51 -1.55 34.65
C MET A 359 -33.90 -1.82 35.23
N TYR A 360 -34.90 -2.14 34.40
CA TYR A 360 -36.24 -2.49 34.90
C TYR A 360 -36.24 -3.78 35.70
N LYS A 361 -35.50 -4.78 35.26
CA LYS A 361 -35.36 -6.06 35.97
C LYS A 361 -34.70 -5.90 37.34
N GLU A 362 -33.67 -5.06 37.45
CA GLU A 362 -33.07 -4.71 38.74
C GLU A 362 -34.02 -3.91 39.63
N ALA A 363 -34.76 -2.95 39.08
CA ALA A 363 -35.75 -2.17 39.82
C ALA A 363 -36.86 -3.07 40.39
N ILE A 364 -37.38 -4.02 39.59
CA ILE A 364 -38.38 -4.99 40.03
C ILE A 364 -37.83 -5.89 41.13
N LYS A 365 -36.60 -6.41 40.97
CA LYS A 365 -35.93 -7.22 42.02
C LYS A 365 -35.80 -6.44 43.33
N LYS A 366 -35.36 -5.19 43.24
CA LYS A 366 -35.21 -4.31 44.42
C LYS A 366 -36.54 -4.04 45.10
N HIS A 367 -37.59 -3.75 44.32
CA HIS A 367 -38.93 -3.54 44.86
C HIS A 367 -39.49 -4.80 45.54
N ALA A 368 -39.36 -5.96 44.90
CA ALA A 368 -39.77 -7.24 45.48
C ALA A 368 -39.03 -7.55 46.79
N TYR A 369 -37.72 -7.26 46.84
CA TYR A 369 -36.92 -7.40 48.07
C TYR A 369 -37.41 -6.45 49.17
N MET A 370 -37.68 -5.18 48.85
CA MET A 370 -38.22 -4.22 49.83
C MET A 370 -39.56 -4.67 50.40
N CYS A 371 -40.51 -5.10 49.56
CA CYS A 371 -41.81 -5.61 50.03
C CYS A 371 -41.65 -6.85 50.92
N ALA A 372 -40.70 -7.74 50.62
CA ALA A 372 -40.42 -8.90 51.46
C ALA A 372 -39.81 -8.51 52.82
N MET A 373 -38.98 -7.46 52.87
CA MET A 373 -38.43 -6.93 54.13
C MET A 373 -39.50 -6.25 54.99
N GLU A 374 -40.37 -5.44 54.40
CA GLU A 374 -41.51 -4.82 55.11
C GLU A 374 -42.42 -5.88 55.75
N GLN A 375 -42.72 -6.96 55.02
CA GLN A 375 -43.51 -8.07 55.58
C GLN A 375 -42.84 -8.76 56.77
N ILE A 376 -41.50 -8.83 56.81
CA ILE A 376 -40.77 -9.40 57.94
C ILE A 376 -40.80 -8.45 59.14
N GLU A 377 -40.69 -7.14 58.92
CA GLU A 377 -40.84 -6.14 59.99
C GLU A 377 -42.25 -6.17 60.60
N ASP A 378 -43.31 -6.30 59.78
CA ASP A 378 -44.69 -6.36 60.26
C ASP A 378 -45.02 -7.62 61.09
N HIS A 379 -44.26 -8.71 60.91
CA HIS A 379 -44.42 -9.98 61.64
C HIS A 379 -43.31 -10.22 62.67
N TYR A 380 -42.46 -9.22 62.91
CA TYR A 380 -41.39 -9.32 63.89
C TYR A 380 -41.94 -9.12 65.30
N VAL A 381 -41.95 -10.18 66.10
CA VAL A 381 -42.23 -10.12 67.54
C VAL A 381 -40.90 -10.03 68.28
N PRO A 382 -40.61 -8.95 69.04
CA PRO A 382 -39.41 -8.84 69.84
C PRO A 382 -39.28 -10.03 70.80
N VAL A 383 -38.06 -10.53 70.97
CA VAL A 383 -37.79 -11.74 71.77
C VAL A 383 -38.24 -11.57 73.23
N GLU A 384 -38.17 -10.35 73.77
CA GLU A 384 -38.66 -10.06 75.12
C GLU A 384 -40.19 -10.24 75.23
N GLU A 385 -40.94 -9.88 74.19
CA GLU A 385 -42.40 -10.01 74.15
C GLU A 385 -42.82 -11.48 74.02
N PHE A 386 -42.09 -12.24 73.20
CA PHE A 386 -42.28 -13.69 73.06
C PHE A 386 -41.99 -14.45 74.37
N LEU A 387 -40.92 -14.08 75.08
CA LEU A 387 -40.58 -14.70 76.37
C LEU A 387 -41.59 -14.35 77.47
N ALA A 388 -42.06 -13.09 77.51
CA ALA A 388 -43.09 -12.67 78.45
C ALA A 388 -44.45 -13.37 78.23
N GLU A 389 -44.74 -13.77 76.98
CA GLU A 389 -45.94 -14.51 76.65
C GLU A 389 -45.81 -16.01 76.96
N GLN A 390 -44.60 -16.57 76.90
CA GLN A 390 -44.32 -17.92 77.42
C GLN A 390 -44.45 -18.00 78.95
N GLU A 391 -43.98 -17.00 79.70
CA GLU A 391 -44.13 -16.93 81.16
C GLU A 391 -45.60 -16.81 81.62
N LYS A 392 -46.53 -16.38 80.75
CA LYS A 392 -47.97 -16.36 81.07
C LYS A 392 -48.65 -17.72 80.88
N VAL A 393 -47.98 -18.66 80.22
CA VAL A 393 -48.52 -19.99 79.88
C VAL A 393 -47.96 -21.08 80.82
N GLU A 394 -46.90 -20.79 81.58
CA GLU A 394 -46.48 -21.54 82.78
C GLU A 394 -47.20 -21.02 84.05
#